data_AF-A0A7X3HHM8-F1
#
_entry.id   AF-A0A7X3HHM8-F1
#
_cell.length_a   1.000
_cell.length_b   1.000
_cell.length_c   1.000
_cell.angle_alpha   90.00
_cell.angle_beta   90.00
_cell.angle_gamma   90.00
#
_symmetry.space_group_name_H-M   'P 1'
#
loop_
_entity.id
_entity.type
_entity.pdbx_description
1 polymer ?
#
loop_
_entity_poly.entity_id
_entity_poly.type
_entity_poly.pdbx_seq_one_letter_code
_entity_poly.pdbx_strand_id
1 'polypeptide(L)'
;MSLGIITVGDTTDHGGKVISGSPTHTVGGKAIARLGDLVDCPQKYPGGRPHGVNKIVDAHPTVTMGGVPVAVDGCHSECGCVLIASGNAAVGD
;
A
#
# COMPACT_ATOMS: atom_id res chain seq x y z
N MET A 1 -5.36 -18.47 -2.00
CA MET A 1 -4.29 -17.74 -1.27
C MET A 1 -4.92 -16.47 -0.76
N SER A 2 -4.92 -16.24 0.55
CA SER A 2 -5.48 -15.01 1.11
C SER A 2 -4.63 -13.81 0.69
N LEU A 3 -5.20 -12.89 -0.10
CA LEU A 3 -4.55 -11.62 -0.43
C LEU A 3 -4.61 -10.71 0.80
N GLY A 4 -3.44 -10.40 1.35
CA GLY A 4 -3.33 -9.49 2.50
C GLY A 4 -3.69 -8.07 2.10
N ILE A 5 -4.59 -7.43 2.83
CA ILE A 5 -4.96 -6.02 2.63
C ILE A 5 -3.84 -5.15 3.21
N ILE A 6 -3.35 -4.22 2.41
CA ILE A 6 -2.38 -3.23 2.87
C ILE A 6 -3.10 -2.18 3.72
N THR A 7 -2.46 -1.82 4.83
CA THR A 7 -2.94 -0.85 5.80
C THR A 7 -1.88 0.21 6.10
N VAL A 8 -2.33 1.35 6.63
CA VAL A 8 -1.42 2.40 7.10
C VAL A 8 -0.47 1.82 8.14
N GLY A 9 0.81 1.99 7.87
CA GLY A 9 1.91 1.48 8.67
C GLY A 9 2.46 0.13 8.24
N ASP A 10 1.94 -0.48 7.19
CA ASP A 10 2.61 -1.60 6.52
C ASP A 10 3.90 -1.15 5.84
N THR A 11 4.84 -2.09 5.74
CA THR A 11 6.19 -1.85 5.23
C THR A 11 6.29 -2.13 3.74
N THR A 12 7.37 -1.67 3.13
CA THR A 12 7.72 -2.02 1.74
C THR A 12 9.07 -2.73 1.68
N ASP A 13 9.33 -3.45 0.59
CA ASP A 13 10.62 -4.12 0.34
C ASP A 13 11.84 -3.17 0.34
N HIS A 14 11.62 -1.91 -0.04
CA HIS A 14 12.60 -0.83 0.03
C HIS A 14 12.88 -0.31 1.45
N GLY A 15 12.22 -0.85 2.48
CA GLY A 15 12.28 -0.37 3.86
C GLY A 15 11.42 0.88 4.13
N GLY A 16 10.49 1.20 3.22
CA GLY A 16 9.53 2.29 3.37
C GLY A 16 8.28 1.88 4.15
N LYS A 17 7.33 2.81 4.24
CA LYS A 17 6.09 2.62 5.00
C LYS A 17 4.90 3.30 4.34
N VAL A 18 3.74 2.66 4.40
CA VAL A 18 2.47 3.28 3.98
C VAL A 18 2.05 4.31 5.02
N ILE A 19 1.78 5.54 4.57
CA ILE A 19 1.52 6.69 5.45
C ILE A 19 0.11 7.26 5.30
N SER A 20 -0.62 6.93 4.24
CA SER A 20 -2.03 7.30 4.08
C SER A 20 -2.91 6.11 3.69
N GLY A 21 -4.21 6.27 3.92
CA GLY A 21 -5.21 5.26 3.68
C GLY A 21 -6.62 5.86 3.60
N SER A 22 -7.61 4.99 3.56
CA SER A 22 -9.02 5.33 3.58
C SER A 22 -9.42 6.12 4.83
N PRO A 23 -10.16 7.23 4.69
CA PRO A 23 -10.61 8.03 5.83
C PRO A 23 -11.74 7.37 6.62
N THR A 24 -12.45 6.42 6.01
CA THR A 24 -13.66 5.81 6.59
C THR A 24 -13.58 4.30 6.72
N HIS A 25 -12.63 3.64 6.05
CA HIS A 25 -12.52 2.18 6.04
C HIS A 25 -11.24 1.75 6.76
N THR A 26 -11.40 0.99 7.84
CA THR A 26 -10.29 0.46 8.63
C THR A 26 -10.43 -1.04 8.83
N VAL A 27 -9.31 -1.76 8.90
CA VAL A 27 -9.26 -3.17 9.30
C VAL A 27 -8.29 -3.32 10.47
N GLY A 28 -8.73 -3.99 11.54
CA GLY A 28 -7.95 -4.09 12.78
C GLY A 28 -7.54 -2.74 13.38
N GLY A 29 -8.37 -1.70 13.19
CA GLY A 29 -8.09 -0.33 13.66
C GLY A 29 -7.09 0.47 12.81
N LYS A 30 -6.57 -0.10 11.72
CA LYS A 30 -5.68 0.60 10.77
C LYS A 30 -6.45 0.96 9.50
N ALA A 31 -6.22 2.16 8.97
CA ALA A 31 -6.83 2.58 7.70
C ALA A 31 -6.34 1.70 6.53
N ILE A 32 -7.27 1.29 5.67
CA ILE A 32 -6.97 0.47 4.49
C ILE A 32 -6.32 1.33 3.41
N ALA A 33 -5.18 0.90 2.88
CA ALA A 33 -4.51 1.57 1.77
C ALA A 33 -5.22 1.24 0.44
N ARG A 34 -5.33 2.25 -0.42
CA ARG A 34 -6.04 2.17 -1.70
C ARG A 34 -5.17 2.72 -2.81
N LEU A 35 -5.62 2.54 -4.04
CA LEU A 35 -4.98 3.16 -5.20
C LEU A 35 -4.88 4.68 -5.01
N GLY A 36 -3.66 5.22 -5.17
CA GLY A 36 -3.35 6.63 -4.98
C GLY A 36 -2.98 7.05 -3.56
N ASP A 37 -3.09 6.16 -2.56
CA ASP A 37 -2.57 6.43 -1.21
C ASP A 37 -1.03 6.51 -1.20
N LEU A 38 -0.47 7.07 -0.14
CA LEU A 38 0.92 7.51 -0.06
C LEU A 38 1.80 6.52 0.71
N VAL A 39 3.02 6.36 0.19
CA VAL A 39 4.12 5.58 0.75
C VAL A 39 5.32 6.50 0.92
N ASP A 40 5.95 6.46 2.09
CA ASP A 40 7.25 7.10 2.31
C ASP A 40 8.37 6.09 2.10
N CYS A 41 9.22 6.32 1.09
CA CYS A 41 10.31 5.42 0.71
C CYS A 41 11.69 6.08 0.97
N PRO A 42 12.56 5.47 1.79
CA PRO A 42 13.87 6.03 2.15
C PRO A 42 14.94 5.83 1.06
N GLN A 43 14.63 5.08 -0.01
CA GLN A 43 15.57 4.78 -1.09
C GLN A 43 15.81 5.96 -2.03
N LYS A 44 16.81 5.83 -2.90
CA LYS A 44 17.19 6.83 -3.90
C LYS A 44 17.33 6.17 -5.27
N TYR A 45 16.95 6.91 -6.31
CA TYR A 45 17.22 6.53 -7.69
C TYR A 45 18.73 6.55 -7.98
N PRO A 46 19.22 5.85 -9.03
CA PRO A 46 20.64 5.85 -9.40
C PRO A 46 21.28 7.22 -9.60
N GLY A 47 20.48 8.26 -9.91
CA GLY A 47 20.92 9.66 -10.01
C GLY A 47 20.97 10.43 -8.68
N GLY A 48 20.80 9.76 -7.54
CA GLY A 48 20.85 10.37 -6.20
C GLY A 48 19.56 11.08 -5.75
N ARG A 49 18.56 11.21 -6.62
CA ARG A 49 17.23 11.74 -6.26
C ARG A 49 16.53 10.79 -5.28
N PRO A 50 15.98 11.27 -4.15
CA PRO A 50 15.21 10.43 -3.24
C PRO A 50 13.92 9.94 -3.90
N HIS A 51 13.49 8.73 -3.55
CA HIS A 51 12.14 8.25 -3.87
C HIS A 51 11.12 9.10 -3.11
N GLY A 52 11.32 9.22 -1.79
CA GLY A 52 10.49 10.05 -0.92
C GLY A 52 9.04 9.58 -0.87
N VAL A 53 8.15 10.54 -0.64
CA VAL A 53 6.70 10.28 -0.61
C VAL A 53 6.18 10.09 -2.03
N ASN A 54 5.59 8.94 -2.30
CA ASN A 54 5.10 8.54 -3.61
C ASN A 54 3.79 7.74 -3.50
N LYS A 55 3.06 7.60 -4.60
CA LYS A 55 1.70 7.02 -4.61
C LYS A 55 1.72 5.52 -4.86
N ILE A 56 0.75 4.81 -4.32
CA ILE A 56 0.40 3.44 -4.72
C ILE A 56 -0.25 3.50 -6.11
N VAL A 57 0.32 2.77 -7.07
CA VAL A 57 -0.11 2.79 -8.48
C VAL A 57 -0.73 1.47 -8.94
N ASP A 58 -0.71 0.47 -8.07
CA ASP A 58 -1.22 -0.87 -8.34
C ASP A 58 -2.11 -1.32 -7.18
N ALA A 59 -3.19 -2.01 -7.51
CA ALA A 59 -4.26 -2.36 -6.59
C ALA A 59 -5.07 -3.54 -7.13
N HIS A 60 -5.88 -4.16 -6.26
CA HIS A 60 -6.69 -5.29 -6.65
C HIS A 60 -7.77 -4.89 -7.69
N PRO A 61 -7.91 -5.63 -8.81
CA PRO A 61 -8.75 -5.20 -9.94
C PRO A 61 -10.26 -5.21 -9.64
N THR A 62 -10.72 -6.03 -8.69
CA THR A 62 -12.15 -6.23 -8.41
C THR A 62 -12.57 -5.78 -7.02
N VAL A 63 -11.62 -5.54 -6.11
CA VAL A 63 -11.91 -5.25 -4.70
C VAL A 63 -11.76 -3.76 -4.48
N THR A 64 -12.87 -3.11 -4.13
CA THR A 64 -12.91 -1.67 -3.93
C THR A 64 -13.48 -1.33 -2.56
N MET A 65 -13.00 -0.23 -1.98
CA MET A 65 -13.50 0.33 -0.72
C MET A 65 -13.87 1.79 -0.93
N GLY A 66 -15.19 2.06 -0.90
CA GLY A 66 -15.73 3.37 -1.28
C GLY A 66 -15.50 3.69 -2.76
N GLY A 67 -15.56 2.68 -3.65
CA GLY A 67 -15.38 2.82 -5.10
C GLY A 67 -13.94 2.96 -5.57
N VAL A 68 -12.95 2.94 -4.65
CA VAL A 68 -11.52 2.99 -4.99
C VAL A 68 -10.90 1.60 -4.80
N PRO A 69 -10.11 1.08 -5.75
CA PRO A 69 -9.40 -0.19 -5.63
C PRO A 69 -8.51 -0.26 -4.38
N VAL A 70 -8.52 -1.41 -3.70
CA VAL A 70 -7.74 -1.65 -2.48
C VAL A 70 -6.35 -2.16 -2.84
N ALA A 71 -5.32 -1.62 -2.19
CA ALA A 71 -3.96 -2.13 -2.31
C ALA A 71 -3.82 -3.43 -1.51
N VAL A 72 -3.23 -4.44 -2.13
CA VAL A 72 -3.01 -5.77 -1.53
C VAL A 72 -1.52 -6.10 -1.52
N ASP A 73 -1.15 -7.14 -0.77
CA ASP A 73 0.21 -7.67 -0.72
C ASP A 73 0.75 -7.93 -2.13
N GLY A 74 1.96 -7.45 -2.39
CA GLY A 74 2.58 -7.53 -3.71
C GLY A 74 2.26 -6.36 -4.66
N CYS A 75 1.36 -5.44 -4.30
CA CYS A 75 1.13 -4.23 -5.10
C CYS A 75 2.34 -3.29 -5.07
N HIS A 76 2.42 -2.44 -6.10
CA HIS A 76 3.53 -1.53 -6.33
C HIS A 76 3.18 -0.06 -6.09
N SER A 77 4.20 0.70 -5.72
CA SER A 77 4.16 2.15 -5.69
C SER A 77 4.85 2.77 -6.91
N GLU A 78 4.70 4.09 -7.09
CA GLU A 78 5.28 4.85 -8.21
C GLU A 78 6.81 4.77 -8.24
N CYS A 79 7.46 4.61 -7.08
CA CYS A 79 8.90 4.38 -7.02
C CYS A 79 9.33 2.94 -7.33
N GLY A 80 8.37 2.05 -7.57
CA GLY A 80 8.59 0.64 -7.87
C GLY A 80 8.71 -0.26 -6.64
N CYS A 81 8.57 0.25 -5.42
CA CYS A 81 8.62 -0.60 -4.23
C CYS A 81 7.37 -1.48 -4.09
N VAL A 82 7.55 -2.66 -3.53
CA VAL A 82 6.50 -3.65 -3.27
C VAL A 82 5.96 -3.48 -1.86
N LEU A 83 4.63 -3.43 -1.73
CA LEU A 83 3.93 -3.34 -0.45
C LEU A 83 3.84 -4.73 0.21
N ILE A 84 4.11 -4.77 1.52
CA ILE A 84 4.16 -6.00 2.31
C ILE A 84 3.13 -5.89 3.45
N ALA A 85 2.09 -6.73 3.42
CA ALA A 85 1.06 -6.73 4.44
C ALA A 85 1.58 -7.27 5.78
N SER A 86 1.40 -6.53 6.89
CA SER A 86 1.84 -6.98 8.23
C SER A 86 0.76 -7.73 9.02
N GLY A 87 -0.46 -7.88 8.49
CA GLY A 87 -1.60 -8.41 9.24
C GLY A 87 -2.46 -9.43 8.48
N ASN A 88 -3.27 -10.16 9.25
CA ASN A 88 -4.17 -11.24 8.80
C ASN A 88 -5.44 -10.73 8.07
N ALA A 89 -5.45 -9.48 7.61
CA ALA A 89 -6.59 -8.93 6.89
C ALA A 89 -6.62 -9.54 5.48
N ALA A 90 -7.37 -10.61 5.29
CA ALA A 90 -7.52 -11.27 4.00
C ALA A 90 -8.76 -10.75 3.28
N VAL A 91 -8.65 -10.44 2.00
CA VAL A 91 -9.81 -10.50 1.11
C VAL A 91 -10.11 -11.98 0.86
N GLY A 92 -11.27 -12.46 1.29
CA GLY A 92 -11.77 -13.80 0.97
C GLY A 92 -12.58 -13.78 -0.32
N ASP A 93 -12.43 -14.84 -1.13
CA ASP A 93 -13.22 -15.10 -2.34
C ASP A 93 -14.72 -15.32 -2.06
#